data_AF-A0A4Y9KSH8-F1
#
_entry.id   AF-A0A4Y9KSH8-F1
#
_cell.length_a   1.000
_cell.length_b   1.000
_cell.length_c   1.000
_cell.angle_alpha   90.00
_cell.angle_beta   90.00
_cell.angle_gamma   90.00
#
_symmetry.space_group_name_H-M   'P 1'
#
loop_
_entity.id
_entity.type
_entity.pdbx_description
1 polymer ?
#
loop_
_entity_poly.entity_id
_entity_poly.type
_entity_poly.pdbx_seq_one_letter_code
_entity_poly.pdbx_strand_id
1 'polypeptide(L)'
;MRTSRGAGCSRAAPGFPRMEWGGGMSVKSKSNQSKLPTLRFRAKIILGFVAVLAILAVSMAFAYFGFERIADAVASYRTSVSEADLARTVDRELIAYQGLARAYTLTGAVDDETAAKAAEENLKGAIAKSVAATTGAARREQVGKLEAEFQRFTKVFGEIITLTRENNKIAADELNSVGNKIRFKFDDLADTAALAGLASVQTTAKDITSQYLAVSTSVSAFVAKPEPKTADGVIARVKFLETLLVSIYASDQKITDRVTEIGNLLKQYRTSFTKLSENVKIIVKLNGEMTKTAATILKLSGELRSELTADQQRIEASANATILDTERLMMMLALGGLAIGAVLALMLGNGISRPMIAMCKAMRELASGNFDVVLPGLGRKDEIGEMAGAVEEFKVQAVAKAERDAAASEVQNREQAASRRAELIR
;
A
#
# COMPACT_ATOMS: atom_id res chain seq x y z
N MET A 1 -13.88 48.35 52.82
CA MET A 1 -13.83 49.64 52.11
C MET A 1 -14.03 49.34 50.62
N ARG A 2 -15.22 49.61 50.09
CA ARG A 2 -15.63 50.83 49.32
C ARG A 2 -15.09 50.80 47.87
N THR A 3 -15.97 50.50 46.89
CA THR A 3 -16.53 51.44 45.86
C THR A 3 -15.54 51.74 44.72
N SER A 4 -15.87 51.80 43.43
CA SER A 4 -17.06 52.31 42.74
C SER A 4 -17.10 51.94 41.24
N ARG A 5 -18.32 51.96 40.68
CA ARG A 5 -18.80 52.47 39.36
C ARG A 5 -17.75 53.18 38.47
N GLY A 6 -17.79 53.19 37.13
CA GLY A 6 -18.79 52.85 36.10
C GLY A 6 -18.54 53.73 34.86
N ALA A 7 -18.85 53.23 33.65
CA ALA A 7 -19.07 53.94 32.36
C ALA A 7 -19.05 52.85 31.26
N GLY A 8 -19.97 52.70 30.31
CA GLY A 8 -20.77 53.69 29.59
C GLY A 8 -20.29 53.70 28.14
N CYS A 9 -20.96 52.97 27.23
CA CYS A 9 -21.03 53.36 25.82
C CYS A 9 -22.12 52.60 25.06
N SER A 10 -23.13 53.38 24.68
CA SER A 10 -24.22 53.10 23.75
C SER A 10 -23.69 53.04 22.32
N ARG A 11 -24.17 52.07 21.52
CA ARG A 11 -24.21 52.20 20.06
C ARG A 11 -25.52 51.63 19.52
N ALA A 12 -26.36 52.57 19.07
CA ALA A 12 -27.56 52.35 18.30
C ALA A 12 -27.24 51.78 16.91
N ALA A 13 -28.05 50.81 16.45
CA ALA A 13 -28.08 50.35 15.07
C ALA A 13 -29.22 51.07 14.31
N PRO A 14 -29.03 51.43 13.03
CA PRO A 14 -29.93 52.31 12.29
C PRO A 14 -31.18 51.58 11.76
N GLY A 15 -32.24 52.38 11.57
CA GLY A 15 -33.61 51.96 11.30
C GLY A 15 -33.86 51.22 9.98
N PHE A 16 -34.84 50.33 10.05
CA PHE A 16 -35.52 49.72 8.91
C PHE A 16 -36.54 50.71 8.30
N PRO A 17 -36.51 50.96 6.98
CA PRO A 17 -37.62 51.63 6.31
C PRO A 17 -38.78 50.65 6.09
N ARG A 18 -39.94 51.03 6.61
CA ARG A 18 -41.25 50.42 6.36
C ARG A 18 -41.69 50.82 4.94
N MET A 19 -41.66 49.88 4.00
CA MET A 19 -42.20 50.07 2.64
C MET A 19 -43.66 49.62 2.59
N GLU A 20 -44.49 50.53 2.10
CA GLU A 20 -45.93 50.43 1.94
C GLU A 20 -46.35 49.41 0.88
N TRP A 21 -47.49 48.78 1.14
CA TRP A 21 -48.20 47.90 0.24
C TRP A 21 -48.95 48.73 -0.82
N GLY A 22 -48.62 48.53 -2.10
CA GLY A 22 -49.39 49.09 -3.20
C GLY A 22 -49.05 48.42 -4.53
N GLY A 23 -50.01 47.70 -5.11
CA GLY A 23 -49.92 47.21 -6.50
C GLY A 23 -50.39 45.78 -6.69
N GLY A 24 -51.71 45.57 -6.74
CA GLY A 24 -52.28 44.33 -7.24
C GLY A 24 -51.96 44.16 -8.74
N MET A 25 -51.15 43.15 -9.08
CA MET A 25 -51.04 42.64 -10.43
C MET A 25 -51.80 41.33 -10.55
N SER A 26 -52.90 41.38 -11.29
CA SER A 26 -53.66 40.24 -11.79
C SER A 26 -52.74 39.38 -12.69
N VAL A 27 -52.32 38.22 -12.19
CA VAL A 27 -51.62 37.22 -13.00
C VAL A 27 -52.67 36.42 -13.77
N LYS A 28 -52.92 36.79 -15.02
CA LYS A 28 -53.64 35.93 -15.97
C LYS A 28 -52.80 34.68 -16.24
N SER A 29 -53.21 33.56 -15.63
CA SER A 29 -52.76 32.22 -16.01
C SER A 29 -53.20 31.93 -17.44
N LYS A 30 -52.28 32.07 -18.40
CA LYS A 30 -52.40 31.42 -19.71
C LYS A 30 -51.89 29.99 -19.56
N SER A 31 -52.80 29.03 -19.48
CA SER A 31 -52.47 27.61 -19.61
C SER A 31 -51.97 27.35 -21.04
N ASN A 32 -50.65 27.44 -21.23
CA ASN A 32 -50.03 27.07 -22.49
C ASN A 32 -49.97 25.53 -22.54
N GLN A 33 -51.04 24.90 -23.02
CA GLN A 33 -50.98 23.47 -23.35
C GLN A 33 -49.99 23.31 -24.50
N SER A 34 -48.82 22.76 -24.20
CA SER A 34 -47.81 22.42 -25.19
C SER A 34 -48.42 21.46 -26.21
N LYS A 35 -48.58 21.93 -27.46
CA LYS A 35 -48.98 21.09 -28.60
C LYS A 35 -47.81 20.19 -28.96
N LEU A 36 -47.66 19.09 -28.22
CA LEU A 36 -46.78 18.00 -28.63
C LEU A 36 -47.31 17.44 -29.97
N PRO A 37 -46.42 17.12 -30.94
CA PRO A 37 -46.84 16.52 -32.19
C PRO A 37 -47.63 15.23 -31.92
N THR A 38 -48.72 15.01 -32.65
CA THR A 38 -49.57 13.81 -32.52
C THR A 38 -48.83 12.60 -33.09
N LEU A 39 -47.87 12.09 -32.33
CA LEU A 39 -47.17 10.85 -32.65
C LEU A 39 -48.14 9.66 -32.54
N ARG A 40 -47.93 8.70 -33.43
CA ARG A 40 -48.60 7.41 -33.43
C ARG A 40 -48.36 6.63 -32.13
N PHE A 41 -49.34 5.84 -31.68
CA PHE A 41 -49.32 5.04 -30.44
C PHE A 41 -48.07 4.18 -30.33
N ARG A 42 -47.75 3.43 -31.40
CA ARG A 42 -46.55 2.58 -31.46
C ARG A 42 -45.26 3.38 -31.27
N ALA A 43 -45.19 4.57 -31.86
CA ALA A 43 -44.01 5.43 -31.75
C ALA A 43 -43.82 5.97 -30.31
N LYS A 44 -44.90 6.34 -29.62
CA LYS A 44 -44.86 6.81 -28.22
C LYS A 44 -44.36 5.72 -27.26
N ILE A 45 -44.85 4.49 -27.41
CA ILE A 45 -44.43 3.36 -26.57
C ILE A 45 -42.97 3.00 -26.82
N ILE A 46 -42.58 2.84 -28.09
CA ILE A 46 -41.20 2.51 -28.46
C ILE A 46 -40.24 3.59 -27.95
N LEU A 47 -40.57 4.88 -28.10
CA LEU A 47 -39.73 5.97 -27.61
C LEU A 47 -39.55 5.91 -26.09
N GLY A 48 -40.62 5.61 -25.34
CA GLY A 48 -40.53 5.45 -23.88
C GLY A 48 -39.63 4.29 -23.46
N PHE A 49 -39.80 3.12 -24.06
CA PHE A 49 -38.93 1.95 -23.78
C PHE A 49 -37.48 2.18 -24.21
N VAL A 50 -37.25 2.78 -25.38
CA VAL A 50 -35.90 3.12 -25.87
C VAL A 50 -35.22 4.11 -24.93
N ALA A 51 -35.93 5.13 -24.44
CA ALA A 51 -35.36 6.08 -23.49
C ALA A 51 -34.93 5.40 -22.18
N VAL A 52 -35.76 4.52 -21.63
CA VAL A 52 -35.43 3.76 -20.40
C VAL A 52 -34.24 2.83 -20.64
N LEU A 53 -34.24 2.07 -21.74
CA LEU A 53 -33.14 1.16 -22.08
C LEU A 53 -31.84 1.91 -22.33
N ALA A 54 -31.88 3.08 -22.97
CA ALA A 54 -30.70 3.90 -23.19
C ALA A 54 -30.10 4.40 -21.87
N ILE A 55 -30.93 4.88 -20.94
CA ILE A 55 -30.47 5.33 -19.61
C ILE A 55 -29.88 4.15 -18.82
N LEU A 56 -30.54 2.99 -18.86
CA LEU A 56 -30.04 1.77 -18.22
C LEU A 56 -28.68 1.35 -18.80
N ALA A 57 -28.54 1.30 -20.12
CA ALA A 57 -27.29 0.95 -20.79
C ALA A 57 -26.15 1.91 -20.42
N VAL A 58 -26.43 3.22 -20.42
CA VAL A 58 -25.45 4.24 -20.00
C VAL A 58 -25.06 4.05 -18.54
N SER A 59 -26.03 3.85 -17.63
CA SER A 59 -25.75 3.64 -16.21
C SER A 59 -24.90 2.40 -15.96
N MET A 60 -25.19 1.30 -16.68
CA MET A 60 -24.45 0.05 -16.57
C MET A 60 -23.02 0.20 -17.10
N ALA A 61 -22.84 0.89 -18.22
CA ALA A 61 -21.52 1.17 -18.77
C ALA A 61 -20.67 2.01 -17.79
N PHE A 62 -21.23 3.09 -17.23
CA PHE A 62 -20.53 3.91 -16.23
C PHE A 62 -20.20 3.14 -14.96
N ALA A 63 -21.13 2.34 -14.45
CA ALA A 63 -20.89 1.48 -13.31
C ALA A 63 -19.74 0.49 -13.58
N TYR A 64 -19.75 -0.17 -14.74
CA TYR A 64 -18.72 -1.12 -15.14
C TYR A 64 -17.33 -0.47 -15.17
N PHE A 65 -17.17 0.66 -15.86
CA PHE A 65 -15.88 1.37 -15.91
C PHE A 65 -15.44 1.94 -14.55
N GLY A 66 -16.39 2.37 -13.71
CA GLY A 66 -16.11 2.81 -12.35
C GLY A 66 -15.56 1.67 -11.49
N PHE A 67 -16.20 0.49 -11.55
CA PHE A 67 -15.75 -0.70 -10.84
C PHE A 67 -14.40 -1.22 -11.34
N GLU A 68 -14.14 -1.18 -12.65
CA GLU A 68 -12.86 -1.61 -13.23
C GLU A 68 -11.70 -0.75 -12.73
N ARG A 69 -11.87 0.58 -12.69
CA ARG A 69 -10.86 1.51 -12.11
C ARG A 69 -10.61 1.25 -10.63
N ILE A 70 -11.66 0.95 -9.86
CA ILE A 70 -11.54 0.61 -8.44
C ILE A 70 -10.81 -0.73 -8.27
N ALA A 71 -11.11 -1.73 -9.10
CA ALA A 71 -10.43 -3.02 -9.07
C ALA A 71 -8.92 -2.88 -9.34
N ASP A 72 -8.54 -2.08 -10.34
CA ASP A 72 -7.14 -1.76 -10.63
C ASP A 72 -6.45 -1.02 -9.48
N ALA A 73 -7.13 -0.04 -8.88
CA ALA A 73 -6.62 0.67 -7.71
C ALA A 73 -6.38 -0.27 -6.53
N VAL A 74 -7.31 -1.19 -6.24
CA VAL A 74 -7.15 -2.19 -5.18
C VAL A 74 -6.01 -3.17 -5.49
N ALA A 75 -5.84 -3.60 -6.74
CA ALA A 75 -4.75 -4.48 -7.14
C ALA A 75 -3.37 -3.78 -6.97
N SER A 76 -3.26 -2.53 -7.41
CA SER A 76 -2.07 -1.70 -7.23
C SER A 76 -1.77 -1.46 -5.75
N TYR A 77 -2.79 -1.17 -4.94
CA TYR A 77 -2.67 -1.00 -3.49
C TYR A 77 -2.11 -2.26 -2.83
N ARG A 78 -2.69 -3.43 -3.12
CA ARG A 78 -2.22 -4.73 -2.59
C ARG A 78 -0.77 -5.00 -2.95
N THR A 79 -0.37 -4.68 -4.18
CA THR A 79 1.01 -4.82 -4.64
C THR A 79 1.95 -3.91 -3.84
N SER A 80 1.59 -2.64 -3.69
CA SER A 80 2.39 -1.68 -2.91
C SER A 80 2.51 -2.07 -1.43
N VAL A 81 1.43 -2.58 -0.82
CA VAL A 81 1.46 -3.09 0.57
C VAL A 81 2.38 -4.29 0.69
N SER A 82 2.29 -5.24 -0.25
CA SER A 82 3.17 -6.43 -0.27
C SER A 82 4.64 -6.05 -0.42
N GLU A 83 4.97 -5.13 -1.32
CA GLU A 83 6.35 -4.64 -1.47
C GLU A 83 6.85 -3.93 -0.21
N ALA A 84 5.98 -3.17 0.47
CA ALA A 84 6.34 -2.45 1.70
C ALA A 84 6.58 -3.42 2.87
N ASP A 85 5.85 -4.53 2.93
CA ASP A 85 6.06 -5.59 3.92
C ASP A 85 7.38 -6.34 3.69
N LEU A 86 7.71 -6.63 2.42
CA LEU A 86 9.01 -7.22 2.06
C LEU A 86 10.18 -6.30 2.44
N ALA A 87 10.05 -4.99 2.19
CA ALA A 87 11.06 -4.01 2.62
C ALA A 87 11.25 -4.00 4.16
N ARG A 88 10.15 -4.06 4.94
CA ARG A 88 10.23 -4.20 6.41
C ARG A 88 10.88 -5.50 6.85
N THR A 89 10.61 -6.59 6.13
CA THR A 89 11.24 -7.89 6.42
C THR A 89 12.75 -7.81 6.19
N VAL A 90 13.21 -7.18 5.11
CA VAL A 90 14.64 -6.92 4.86
C VAL A 90 15.28 -6.15 6.02
N ASP A 91 14.64 -5.10 6.52
CA ASP A 91 15.14 -4.34 7.68
C ASP A 91 15.32 -5.23 8.91
N ARG A 92 14.31 -6.04 9.22
CA ARG A 92 14.33 -6.94 10.39
C ARG A 92 15.45 -7.97 10.27
N GLU A 93 15.56 -8.64 9.14
CA GLU A 93 16.59 -9.66 8.91
C GLU A 93 18.01 -9.04 8.90
N LEU A 94 18.16 -7.82 8.38
CA LEU A 94 19.42 -7.10 8.45
C LEU A 94 19.84 -6.77 9.87
N ILE A 95 18.92 -6.28 10.70
CA ILE A 95 19.21 -5.97 12.11
C ILE A 95 19.63 -7.24 12.85
N ALA A 96 18.93 -8.36 12.61
CA ALA A 96 19.29 -9.66 13.18
C ALA A 96 20.69 -10.10 12.73
N TYR A 97 20.96 -10.07 11.43
CA TYR A 97 22.26 -10.45 10.88
C TYR A 97 23.38 -9.55 11.39
N GLN A 98 23.18 -8.23 11.43
CA GLN A 98 24.17 -7.30 11.97
C GLN A 98 24.46 -7.55 13.46
N GLY A 99 23.43 -7.85 14.25
CA GLY A 99 23.58 -8.19 15.67
C GLY A 99 24.41 -9.46 15.86
N LEU A 100 24.09 -10.52 15.12
CA LEU A 100 24.79 -11.82 15.21
C LEU A 100 26.21 -11.74 14.66
N ALA A 101 26.43 -11.02 13.57
CA ALA A 101 27.76 -10.76 13.03
C ALA A 101 28.65 -10.03 14.06
N ARG A 102 28.10 -9.04 14.77
CA ARG A 102 28.81 -8.34 15.86
C ARG A 102 29.07 -9.25 17.05
N ALA A 103 28.12 -10.11 17.42
CA ALA A 103 28.31 -11.10 18.48
C ALA A 103 29.49 -12.03 18.16
N TYR A 104 29.52 -12.61 16.95
CA TYR A 104 30.63 -13.42 16.49
C TYR A 104 31.98 -12.67 16.54
N THR A 105 32.02 -11.40 16.11
CA THR A 105 33.27 -10.63 16.17
C THR A 105 33.78 -10.40 17.60
N LEU A 106 32.91 -10.45 18.60
CA LEU A 106 33.29 -10.33 20.01
C LEU A 106 33.74 -11.66 20.62
N THR A 107 33.12 -12.78 20.22
CA THR A 107 33.33 -14.08 20.85
C THR A 107 34.26 -14.99 20.08
N GLY A 108 34.26 -14.90 18.75
CA GLY A 108 34.91 -15.85 17.85
C GLY A 108 34.38 -17.28 17.95
N ALA A 109 33.19 -17.49 18.55
CA ALA A 109 32.63 -18.80 18.82
C ALA A 109 31.97 -19.41 17.56
N VAL A 110 32.07 -20.74 17.42
CA VAL A 110 31.50 -21.48 16.27
C VAL A 110 29.97 -21.37 16.22
N ASP A 111 29.32 -21.37 17.38
CA ASP A 111 27.86 -21.25 17.46
C ASP A 111 27.38 -19.87 16.99
N ASP A 112 28.10 -18.81 17.35
CA ASP A 112 27.81 -17.45 16.89
C ASP A 112 28.06 -17.28 15.40
N GLU A 113 29.12 -17.92 14.86
CA GLU A 113 29.37 -17.95 13.42
C GLU A 113 28.20 -18.62 12.67
N THR A 114 27.74 -19.76 13.20
CA THR A 114 26.63 -20.54 12.64
C THR A 114 25.34 -19.72 12.66
N ALA A 115 25.05 -19.04 13.77
CA ALA A 115 23.88 -18.19 13.88
C ALA A 115 23.94 -16.99 12.92
N ALA A 116 25.10 -16.33 12.79
CA ALA A 116 25.28 -15.24 11.85
C ALA A 116 25.11 -15.70 10.40
N LYS A 117 25.63 -16.89 10.04
CA LYS A 117 25.44 -17.48 8.71
C LYS A 117 24.00 -17.87 8.41
N ALA A 118 23.24 -18.33 9.40
CA ALA A 118 21.81 -18.56 9.22
C ALA A 118 21.05 -17.25 8.96
N ALA A 119 21.39 -16.18 9.68
CA ALA A 119 20.78 -14.86 9.46
C ALA A 119 21.18 -14.24 8.10
N GLU A 120 22.41 -14.49 7.62
CA GLU A 120 22.85 -14.14 6.26
C GLU A 120 21.94 -14.75 5.19
N GLU A 121 21.63 -16.05 5.29
CA GLU A 121 20.74 -16.73 4.34
C GLU A 121 19.28 -16.26 4.47
N ASN A 122 18.79 -15.96 5.67
CA ASN A 122 17.46 -15.37 5.85
C ASN A 122 17.33 -14.01 5.17
N LEU A 123 18.31 -13.12 5.36
CA LEU A 123 18.33 -11.81 4.72
C LEU A 123 18.43 -11.93 3.20
N LYS A 124 19.29 -12.82 2.70
CA LYS A 124 19.40 -13.12 1.26
C LYS A 124 18.04 -13.57 0.68
N GLY A 125 17.33 -14.45 1.39
CA GLY A 125 15.99 -14.89 1.01
C GLY A 125 14.96 -13.74 1.01
N ALA A 126 15.02 -12.83 1.99
CA ALA A 126 14.15 -11.66 2.05
C ALA A 126 14.42 -10.69 0.88
N ILE A 127 15.68 -10.43 0.55
CA ILE A 127 16.08 -9.58 -0.57
C ILE A 127 15.64 -10.20 -1.90
N ALA A 128 15.86 -11.50 -2.10
CA ALA A 128 15.42 -12.20 -3.32
C ALA A 128 13.90 -12.11 -3.53
N LYS A 129 13.11 -12.25 -2.46
CA LYS A 129 11.65 -12.05 -2.53
C LYS A 129 11.29 -10.60 -2.87
N SER A 130 12.00 -9.62 -2.30
CA SER A 130 11.81 -8.20 -2.63
C SER A 130 12.08 -7.95 -4.12
N VAL A 131 13.23 -8.41 -4.64
CA VAL A 131 13.59 -8.28 -6.06
C VAL A 131 12.52 -8.88 -6.97
N ALA A 132 12.03 -10.08 -6.65
CA ALA A 132 11.02 -10.77 -7.45
C ALA A 132 9.65 -10.08 -7.43
N ALA A 133 9.27 -9.44 -6.31
CA ALA A 133 8.00 -8.77 -6.15
C ALA A 133 7.99 -7.34 -6.73
N THR A 134 9.15 -6.67 -6.82
CA THR A 134 9.23 -5.29 -7.27
C THR A 134 9.05 -5.14 -8.78
N THR A 135 7.96 -4.49 -9.17
CA THR A 135 7.60 -4.33 -10.60
C THR A 135 8.08 -3.01 -11.21
N GLY A 136 8.11 -1.91 -10.45
CA GLY A 136 8.51 -0.59 -10.95
C GLY A 136 10.01 -0.50 -11.30
N ALA A 137 10.36 0.14 -12.43
CA ALA A 137 11.75 0.23 -12.88
C ALA A 137 12.67 0.97 -11.89
N ALA A 138 12.23 2.13 -11.39
CA ALA A 138 12.99 2.91 -10.39
C ALA A 138 13.16 2.14 -9.07
N ARG A 139 12.09 1.48 -8.61
CA ARG A 139 12.13 0.64 -7.41
C ARG A 139 13.04 -0.58 -7.60
N ARG A 140 13.02 -1.23 -8.77
CA ARG A 140 13.95 -2.34 -9.10
C ARG A 140 15.41 -1.89 -9.04
N GLU A 141 15.73 -0.68 -9.49
CA GLU A 141 17.07 -0.13 -9.34
C GLU A 141 17.46 0.06 -7.86
N GLN A 142 16.55 0.56 -7.02
CA GLN A 142 16.79 0.70 -5.57
C GLN A 142 17.00 -0.66 -4.89
N VAL A 143 16.17 -1.67 -5.19
CA VAL A 143 16.35 -3.02 -4.63
C VAL A 143 17.65 -3.66 -5.13
N GLY A 144 18.04 -3.42 -6.38
CA GLY A 144 19.33 -3.86 -6.91
C GLY A 144 20.53 -3.22 -6.19
N LYS A 145 20.45 -1.93 -5.84
CA LYS A 145 21.47 -1.27 -4.99
C LYS A 145 21.50 -1.88 -3.59
N LEU A 146 20.34 -2.19 -3.03
CA LEU A 146 20.23 -2.86 -1.73
C LEU A 146 20.90 -4.23 -1.75
N GLU A 147 20.64 -5.03 -2.78
CA GLU A 147 21.27 -6.33 -2.98
C GLU A 147 22.80 -6.20 -3.11
N ALA A 148 23.30 -5.22 -3.88
CA ALA A 148 24.73 -4.98 -4.02
C ALA A 148 25.41 -4.63 -2.68
N GLU A 149 24.78 -3.78 -1.86
CA GLU A 149 25.29 -3.46 -0.52
C GLU A 149 25.21 -4.69 0.41
N PHE A 150 24.18 -5.52 0.31
CA PHE A 150 24.13 -6.79 1.04
C PHE A 150 25.29 -7.72 0.66
N GLN A 151 25.61 -7.87 -0.63
CA GLN A 151 26.76 -8.67 -1.06
C GLN A 151 28.08 -8.11 -0.51
N ARG A 152 28.22 -6.78 -0.47
CA ARG A 152 29.37 -6.13 0.16
C ARG A 152 29.44 -6.43 1.66
N PHE A 153 28.32 -6.35 2.37
CA PHE A 153 28.23 -6.67 3.79
C PHE A 153 28.73 -8.10 4.06
N THR A 154 28.20 -9.07 3.31
CA THR A 154 28.52 -10.49 3.45
C THR A 154 29.98 -10.79 3.14
N LYS A 155 30.54 -10.14 2.11
CA LYS A 155 31.97 -10.27 1.81
C LYS A 155 32.84 -9.77 2.97
N VAL A 156 32.55 -8.58 3.49
CA VAL A 156 33.27 -8.01 4.64
C VAL A 156 33.17 -8.92 5.87
N PHE A 157 32.00 -9.49 6.13
CA PHE A 157 31.83 -10.42 7.25
C PHE A 157 32.62 -11.72 7.04
N GLY A 158 32.68 -12.26 5.82
CA GLY A 158 33.52 -13.42 5.50
C GLY A 158 35.02 -13.18 5.74
N GLU A 159 35.52 -11.98 5.47
CA GLU A 159 36.89 -11.57 5.80
C GLU A 159 37.11 -11.51 7.32
N ILE A 160 36.14 -10.99 8.08
CA ILE A 160 36.17 -10.99 9.55
C ILE A 160 36.21 -12.43 10.10
N ILE A 161 35.40 -13.34 9.56
CA ILE A 161 35.42 -14.77 9.95
C ILE A 161 36.83 -15.35 9.78
N THR A 162 37.43 -15.12 8.62
CA THR A 162 38.77 -15.64 8.30
C THR A 162 39.82 -15.14 9.28
N LEU A 163 39.86 -13.83 9.53
CA LEU A 163 40.82 -13.21 10.45
C LEU A 163 40.58 -13.61 11.91
N THR A 164 39.32 -13.78 12.32
CA THR A 164 38.97 -14.20 13.68
C THR A 164 39.41 -15.63 13.95
N ARG A 165 39.19 -16.55 13.00
CA ARG A 165 39.69 -17.93 13.08
C ARG A 165 41.21 -17.98 13.13
N GLU A 166 41.88 -17.17 12.30
CA GLU A 166 43.33 -17.06 12.34
C GLU A 166 43.83 -16.52 13.69
N ASN A 167 43.19 -15.50 14.24
CA ASN A 167 43.54 -14.95 15.56
C ASN A 167 43.35 -15.99 16.68
N ASN A 168 42.27 -16.76 16.65
CA ASN A 168 42.03 -17.84 17.62
C ASN A 168 43.15 -18.89 17.55
N LYS A 169 43.59 -19.24 16.34
CA LYS A 169 44.73 -20.15 16.13
C LYS A 169 46.04 -19.54 16.65
N ILE A 170 46.33 -18.29 16.30
CA ILE A 170 47.54 -17.59 16.80
C ILE A 170 47.52 -17.54 18.33
N ALA A 171 46.39 -17.23 18.94
CA ALA A 171 46.26 -17.16 20.40
C ALA A 171 46.52 -18.52 21.06
N ALA A 172 45.90 -19.59 20.58
CA ALA A 172 46.02 -20.92 21.17
C ALA A 172 47.37 -21.58 20.87
N ASP A 173 47.75 -21.66 19.59
CA ASP A 173 48.87 -22.50 19.13
C ASP A 173 50.20 -21.77 19.23
N GLU A 174 50.21 -20.45 19.06
CA GLU A 174 51.44 -19.67 18.99
C GLU A 174 51.67 -18.87 20.27
N LEU A 175 50.71 -18.09 20.76
CA LEU A 175 50.92 -17.26 21.94
C LEU A 175 50.89 -18.08 23.23
N ASN A 176 49.81 -18.84 23.49
CA ASN A 176 49.71 -19.61 24.74
C ASN A 176 50.78 -20.71 24.82
N SER A 177 50.96 -21.48 23.74
CA SER A 177 51.94 -22.58 23.72
C SER A 177 53.39 -22.08 23.78
N VAL A 178 53.79 -21.13 22.94
CA VAL A 178 55.17 -20.58 22.96
C VAL A 178 55.39 -19.81 24.25
N GLY A 179 54.39 -19.09 24.74
CA GLY A 179 54.49 -18.36 26.00
C GLY A 179 54.79 -19.27 27.20
N ASN A 180 54.05 -20.38 27.31
CA ASN A 180 54.32 -21.39 28.33
C ASN A 180 55.73 -21.98 28.19
N LYS A 181 56.19 -22.26 26.97
CA LYS A 181 57.56 -22.73 26.70
C LYS A 181 58.62 -21.71 27.13
N ILE A 182 58.41 -20.43 26.86
CA ILE A 182 59.33 -19.36 27.29
C ILE A 182 59.46 -19.36 28.81
N ARG A 183 58.34 -19.44 29.55
CA ARG A 183 58.35 -19.53 31.02
C ARG A 183 59.22 -20.69 31.52
N PHE A 184 58.97 -21.90 31.01
CA PHE A 184 59.74 -23.08 31.41
C PHE A 184 61.22 -22.95 31.06
N LYS A 185 61.56 -22.33 29.92
CA LYS A 185 62.95 -22.14 29.51
C LYS A 185 63.69 -21.11 30.34
N PHE A 186 62.99 -20.07 30.81
CA PHE A 186 63.53 -19.14 31.79
C PHE A 186 63.81 -19.81 33.15
N ASP A 187 62.89 -20.65 33.63
CA ASP A 187 63.09 -21.45 34.85
C ASP A 187 64.32 -22.38 34.69
N ASP A 188 64.42 -23.10 33.57
CA ASP A 188 65.55 -23.97 33.23
C ASP A 188 66.89 -23.21 33.14
N LEU A 189 66.89 -21.99 32.58
CA LEU A 189 68.08 -21.12 32.55
C LEU A 189 68.52 -20.75 33.98
N ALA A 190 67.59 -20.37 34.85
CA ALA A 190 67.89 -20.00 36.22
C ALA A 190 68.42 -21.20 37.03
N ASP A 191 67.83 -22.38 36.84
CA ASP A 191 68.28 -23.63 37.51
C ASP A 191 69.64 -24.08 36.99
N THR A 192 69.88 -24.01 35.67
CA THR A 192 71.18 -24.33 35.07
C THR A 192 72.27 -23.38 35.59
N ALA A 193 71.97 -22.09 35.71
CA ALA A 193 72.89 -21.11 36.28
C ALA A 193 73.20 -21.39 37.76
N ALA A 194 72.19 -21.80 38.54
CA ALA A 194 72.37 -22.17 39.94
C ALA A 194 73.32 -23.38 40.09
N LEU A 195 73.10 -24.43 39.29
CA LEU A 195 73.94 -25.62 39.28
C LEU A 195 75.39 -25.34 38.84
N ALA A 196 75.57 -24.35 37.97
CA ALA A 196 76.89 -23.88 37.52
C ALA A 196 77.57 -22.89 38.49
N GLY A 197 76.92 -22.51 39.60
CA GLY A 197 77.45 -21.53 40.56
C GLY A 197 77.41 -20.08 40.06
N LEU A 198 76.62 -19.78 39.02
CA LEU A 198 76.52 -18.47 38.37
C LEU A 198 75.37 -17.64 38.97
N ALA A 199 75.52 -17.21 40.23
CA ALA A 199 74.46 -16.51 40.98
C ALA A 199 73.94 -15.23 40.29
N SER A 200 74.81 -14.47 39.62
CA SER A 200 74.43 -13.27 38.86
C SER A 200 73.50 -13.60 37.67
N VAL A 201 73.82 -14.67 36.93
CA VAL A 201 73.00 -15.15 35.80
C VAL A 201 71.65 -15.66 36.31
N GLN A 202 71.65 -16.42 37.41
CA GLN A 202 70.41 -16.91 38.03
C GLN A 202 69.48 -15.74 38.43
N THR A 203 70.03 -14.71 39.08
CA THR A 203 69.26 -13.53 39.53
C THR A 203 68.69 -12.79 38.32
N THR A 204 69.53 -12.53 37.32
CA THR A 204 69.12 -11.85 36.08
C THR A 204 68.03 -12.64 35.34
N ALA A 205 68.16 -13.97 35.24
CA ALA A 205 67.15 -14.82 34.63
C ALA A 205 65.80 -14.73 35.36
N LYS A 206 65.80 -14.75 36.70
CA LYS A 206 64.58 -14.59 37.52
C LYS A 206 63.95 -13.20 37.35
N ASP A 207 64.74 -12.14 37.28
CA ASP A 207 64.25 -10.78 37.06
C ASP A 207 63.59 -10.63 35.68
N ILE A 208 64.23 -11.17 34.63
CA ILE A 208 63.64 -11.19 33.28
C ILE A 208 62.35 -12.04 33.27
N THR A 209 62.30 -13.15 34.00
CA THR A 209 61.09 -13.98 34.13
C THR A 209 59.92 -13.17 34.68
N SER A 210 60.15 -12.36 35.72
CA SER A 210 59.13 -11.47 36.29
C SER A 210 58.60 -10.46 35.27
N GLN A 211 59.51 -9.83 34.51
CA GLN A 211 59.13 -8.92 33.41
C GLN A 211 58.37 -9.63 32.29
N TYR A 212 58.77 -10.86 31.96
CA TYR A 212 58.08 -11.71 30.98
C TYR A 212 56.65 -12.05 31.42
N LEU A 213 56.42 -12.37 32.70
CA LEU A 213 55.07 -12.64 33.22
C LEU A 213 54.14 -11.41 33.09
N ALA A 214 54.66 -10.20 33.32
CA ALA A 214 53.90 -8.96 33.09
C ALA A 214 53.53 -8.77 31.61
N VAL A 215 54.44 -9.10 30.70
CA VAL A 215 54.20 -9.09 29.24
C VAL A 215 53.17 -10.15 28.85
N SER A 216 53.31 -11.39 29.33
CA SER A 216 52.37 -12.49 29.08
C SER A 216 50.96 -12.15 29.56
N THR A 217 50.85 -11.48 30.71
CA THR A 217 49.57 -10.97 31.24
C THR A 217 48.97 -9.93 30.30
N SER A 218 49.79 -9.00 29.80
CA SER A 218 49.35 -7.96 28.85
C SER A 218 48.90 -8.55 27.51
N VAL A 219 49.61 -9.57 27.01
CA VAL A 219 49.21 -10.32 25.81
C VAL A 219 47.89 -11.05 26.03
N SER A 220 47.73 -11.73 27.16
CA SER A 220 46.50 -12.44 27.51
C SER A 220 45.31 -11.48 27.62
N ALA A 221 45.52 -10.31 28.22
CA ALA A 221 44.52 -9.25 28.30
C ALA A 221 44.14 -8.72 26.90
N PHE A 222 45.11 -8.55 26.01
CA PHE A 222 44.87 -8.15 24.62
C PHE A 222 44.07 -9.22 23.85
N VAL A 223 44.40 -10.50 24.03
CA VAL A 223 43.66 -11.61 23.41
C VAL A 223 42.21 -11.65 23.90
N ALA A 224 41.98 -11.48 25.21
CA ALA A 224 40.64 -11.49 25.79
C ALA A 224 39.81 -10.27 25.39
N LYS A 225 40.44 -9.09 25.28
CA LYS A 225 39.78 -7.85 24.87
C LYS A 225 40.71 -7.04 23.95
N PRO A 226 40.63 -7.27 22.63
CA PRO A 226 41.54 -6.62 21.70
C PRO A 226 41.35 -5.10 21.65
N GLU A 227 42.39 -4.36 22.02
CA GLU A 227 42.42 -2.89 21.96
C GLU A 227 43.64 -2.43 21.14
N PRO A 228 43.48 -2.06 19.85
CA PRO A 228 44.61 -1.79 18.95
C PRO A 228 45.68 -0.82 19.48
N LYS A 229 45.28 0.12 20.34
CA LYS A 229 46.16 1.15 20.92
C LYS A 229 47.14 0.60 21.96
N THR A 230 46.86 -0.56 22.56
CA THR A 230 47.72 -1.15 23.60
C THR A 230 48.81 -2.06 23.01
N ALA A 231 48.67 -2.48 21.75
CA ALA A 231 49.57 -3.43 21.09
C ALA A 231 51.03 -2.94 21.02
N ASP A 232 51.25 -1.69 20.61
CA ASP A 232 52.61 -1.16 20.38
C ASP A 232 53.44 -1.15 21.67
N GLY A 233 52.80 -0.85 22.81
CA GLY A 233 53.45 -0.91 24.13
C GLY A 233 53.83 -2.34 24.54
N VAL A 234 52.98 -3.33 24.24
CA VAL A 234 53.29 -4.74 24.50
C VAL A 234 54.43 -5.22 23.60
N ILE A 235 54.42 -4.88 22.30
CA ILE A 235 55.49 -5.21 21.36
C ILE A 235 56.83 -4.61 21.81
N ALA A 236 56.83 -3.36 22.27
CA ALA A 236 58.03 -2.70 22.79
C ALA A 236 58.59 -3.41 24.03
N ARG A 237 57.72 -3.87 24.95
CA ARG A 237 58.15 -4.65 26.13
C ARG A 237 58.73 -6.00 25.76
N VAL A 238 58.18 -6.71 24.77
CA VAL A 238 58.79 -7.96 24.28
C VAL A 238 60.18 -7.70 23.69
N LYS A 239 60.35 -6.65 22.87
CA LYS A 239 61.68 -6.25 22.36
C LYS A 239 62.65 -5.91 23.47
N PHE A 240 62.18 -5.25 24.53
CA PHE A 240 63.01 -4.96 25.69
C PHE A 240 63.50 -6.25 26.39
N LEU A 241 62.64 -7.27 26.51
CA LEU A 241 63.04 -8.59 27.01
C LEU A 241 64.08 -9.26 26.11
N GLU A 242 63.93 -9.17 24.79
CA GLU A 242 64.93 -9.67 23.82
C GLU A 242 66.29 -9.01 24.08
N THR A 243 66.33 -7.69 24.27
CA THR A 243 67.57 -6.96 24.57
C THR A 243 68.17 -7.33 25.92
N LEU A 244 67.35 -7.44 26.97
CA LEU A 244 67.81 -7.83 28.31
C LEU A 244 68.40 -9.25 28.31
N LEU A 245 67.77 -10.17 27.58
CA LEU A 245 68.22 -11.55 27.49
C LEU A 245 69.62 -11.65 26.87
N VAL A 246 69.90 -10.90 25.82
CA VAL A 246 71.22 -10.86 25.16
C VAL A 246 72.30 -10.25 26.07
N SER A 247 71.92 -9.46 27.08
CA SER A 247 72.87 -8.91 28.05
C SER A 247 73.40 -9.94 29.05
N ILE A 248 72.79 -11.13 29.13
CA ILE A 248 73.31 -12.25 29.93
C ILE A 248 74.57 -12.79 29.24
N TYR A 249 75.73 -12.32 29.70
CA TYR A 249 77.01 -12.84 29.29
C TYR A 249 77.47 -13.97 30.23
N ALA A 250 77.76 -15.15 29.67
CA ALA A 250 78.40 -16.25 30.38
C ALA A 250 79.42 -16.91 29.46
N SER A 251 80.60 -17.25 30.00
CA SER A 251 81.58 -18.10 29.30
C SER A 251 81.14 -19.56 29.20
N ASP A 252 80.06 -19.93 29.89
CA ASP A 252 79.46 -21.26 29.86
C ASP A 252 78.60 -21.44 28.59
N GLN A 253 78.94 -22.46 27.80
CA GLN A 253 78.25 -22.77 26.55
C GLN A 253 76.78 -23.15 26.78
N LYS A 254 76.45 -23.89 27.84
CA LYS A 254 75.07 -24.30 28.13
C LYS A 254 74.20 -23.09 28.41
N ILE A 255 74.71 -22.10 29.15
CA ILE A 255 74.00 -20.84 29.38
C ILE A 255 73.76 -20.09 28.07
N THR A 256 74.80 -20.00 27.23
CA THR A 256 74.72 -19.33 25.93
C THR A 256 73.68 -19.99 24.99
N ASP A 257 73.63 -21.32 24.98
CA ASP A 257 72.66 -22.09 24.19
C ASP A 257 71.22 -21.83 24.68
N ARG A 258 71.01 -21.80 26.00
CA ARG A 258 69.70 -21.51 26.61
C ARG A 258 69.22 -20.08 26.36
N VAL A 259 70.11 -19.10 26.50
CA VAL A 259 69.86 -17.69 26.15
C VAL A 259 69.44 -17.58 24.68
N THR A 260 70.14 -18.27 23.78
CA THR A 260 69.82 -18.28 22.34
C THR A 260 68.45 -18.91 22.06
N GLU A 261 68.15 -20.05 22.70
CA GLU A 261 66.86 -20.73 22.57
C GLU A 261 65.69 -19.83 23.02
N ILE A 262 65.79 -19.20 24.19
CA ILE A 262 64.77 -18.28 24.71
C ILE A 262 64.63 -17.06 23.77
N GLY A 263 65.74 -16.52 23.25
CA GLY A 263 65.71 -15.38 22.35
C GLY A 263 64.94 -15.67 21.06
N ASN A 264 65.13 -16.87 20.50
CA ASN A 264 64.36 -17.33 19.35
C ASN A 264 62.87 -17.47 19.66
N LEU A 265 62.51 -18.01 20.83
CA LEU A 265 61.11 -18.13 21.27
C LEU A 265 60.47 -16.75 21.51
N LEU A 266 61.17 -15.80 22.13
CA LEU A 266 60.68 -14.42 22.31
C LEU A 266 60.44 -13.73 20.96
N LYS A 267 61.35 -13.92 20.00
CA LYS A 267 61.19 -13.40 18.63
C LYS A 267 59.98 -13.99 17.92
N GLN A 268 59.76 -15.30 18.05
CA GLN A 268 58.57 -15.98 17.54
C GLN A 268 57.31 -15.39 18.19
N TYR A 269 57.28 -15.32 19.53
CA TYR A 269 56.17 -14.79 20.30
C TYR A 269 55.81 -13.34 19.92
N ARG A 270 56.83 -12.48 19.75
CA ARG A 270 56.65 -11.10 19.24
C ARG A 270 56.05 -11.07 17.85
N THR A 271 56.49 -11.95 16.96
CA THR A 271 56.04 -12.02 15.57
C THR A 271 54.58 -12.43 15.51
N SER A 272 54.20 -13.48 16.22
CA SER A 272 52.82 -13.95 16.36
C SER A 272 51.91 -12.87 16.97
N PHE A 273 52.38 -12.18 18.02
CA PHE A 273 51.60 -11.10 18.64
C PHE A 273 51.43 -9.89 17.72
N THR A 274 52.48 -9.51 16.98
CA THR A 274 52.40 -8.45 15.96
C THR A 274 51.34 -8.79 14.92
N LYS A 275 51.37 -10.00 14.38
CA LYS A 275 50.38 -10.47 13.39
C LYS A 275 48.96 -10.44 13.93
N LEU A 276 48.73 -10.96 15.13
CA LEU A 276 47.42 -10.89 15.79
C LEU A 276 46.96 -9.43 15.96
N SER A 277 47.86 -8.51 16.34
CA SER A 277 47.52 -7.10 16.50
C SER A 277 47.17 -6.41 15.18
N GLU A 278 47.81 -6.79 14.08
CA GLU A 278 47.52 -6.32 12.72
C GLU A 278 46.16 -6.82 12.26
N ASN A 279 45.88 -8.12 12.44
CA ASN A 279 44.58 -8.71 12.16
C ASN A 279 43.46 -8.00 12.94
N VAL A 280 43.67 -7.70 14.23
CA VAL A 280 42.70 -6.94 15.04
C VAL A 280 42.46 -5.53 14.48
N LYS A 281 43.51 -4.81 14.04
CA LYS A 281 43.36 -3.50 13.38
C LYS A 281 42.49 -3.61 12.12
N ILE A 282 42.69 -4.67 11.32
CA ILE A 282 41.89 -4.94 10.12
C ILE A 282 40.44 -5.26 10.48
N ILE A 283 40.20 -6.15 11.46
CA ILE A 283 38.84 -6.49 11.94
C ILE A 283 38.08 -5.24 12.41
N VAL A 284 38.73 -4.34 13.16
CA VAL A 284 38.12 -3.07 13.59
C VAL A 284 37.72 -2.21 12.40
N LYS A 285 38.57 -2.12 11.37
CA LYS A 285 38.26 -1.39 10.14
C LYS A 285 37.06 -2.02 9.41
N LEU A 286 37.08 -3.35 9.23
CA LEU A 286 36.01 -4.10 8.57
C LEU A 286 34.68 -3.98 9.31
N ASN A 287 34.67 -4.00 10.65
CA ASN A 287 33.46 -3.72 11.45
C ASN A 287 32.90 -2.32 11.18
N GLY A 288 33.77 -1.32 11.00
CA GLY A 288 33.38 0.03 10.60
C GLY A 288 32.74 0.05 9.21
N GLU A 289 33.30 -0.68 8.26
CA GLU A 289 32.72 -0.84 6.91
C GLU A 289 31.38 -1.56 6.95
N MET A 290 31.27 -2.66 7.70
CA MET A 290 30.04 -3.42 7.91
C MET A 290 28.93 -2.54 8.51
N THR A 291 29.27 -1.66 9.46
CA THR A 291 28.32 -0.70 10.03
C THR A 291 27.85 0.35 9.01
N LYS A 292 28.76 0.84 8.14
CA LYS A 292 28.39 1.77 7.07
C LYS A 292 27.49 1.12 6.03
N THR A 293 27.82 -0.09 5.60
CA THR A 293 27.00 -0.84 4.62
C THR A 293 25.62 -1.16 5.18
N ALA A 294 25.50 -1.60 6.45
CA ALA A 294 24.20 -1.78 7.09
C ALA A 294 23.39 -0.48 7.13
N ALA A 295 24.01 0.65 7.46
CA ALA A 295 23.33 1.96 7.46
C ALA A 295 22.86 2.37 6.05
N THR A 296 23.64 2.07 5.00
CA THR A 296 23.22 2.30 3.61
C THR A 296 22.03 1.42 3.23
N ILE A 297 22.03 0.14 3.62
CA ILE A 297 20.89 -0.76 3.36
C ILE A 297 19.63 -0.24 4.05
N LEU A 298 19.71 0.10 5.35
CA LEU A 298 18.58 0.66 6.11
C LEU A 298 18.06 1.98 5.53
N LYS A 299 18.95 2.79 4.94
CA LYS A 299 18.57 4.02 4.24
C LYS A 299 17.78 3.69 2.96
N LEU A 300 18.30 2.79 2.13
CA LEU A 300 17.66 2.41 0.86
C LEU A 300 16.29 1.75 1.09
N SER A 301 16.18 0.83 2.04
CA SER A 301 14.90 0.21 2.42
C SER A 301 13.93 1.22 3.03
N GLY A 302 14.42 2.17 3.82
CA GLY A 302 13.64 3.26 4.38
C GLY A 302 13.07 4.19 3.30
N GLU A 303 13.88 4.58 2.32
CA GLU A 303 13.46 5.37 1.15
C GLU A 303 12.41 4.62 0.32
N LEU A 304 12.65 3.34 0.01
CA LEU A 304 11.69 2.49 -0.69
C LEU A 304 10.35 2.39 0.05
N ARG A 305 10.37 2.17 1.36
CA ARG A 305 9.14 2.10 2.18
C ARG A 305 8.40 3.43 2.22
N SER A 306 9.13 4.55 2.27
CA SER A 306 8.54 5.90 2.21
C SER A 306 7.84 6.14 0.87
N GLU A 307 8.48 5.76 -0.24
CA GLU A 307 7.92 5.86 -1.59
C GLU A 307 6.65 5.00 -1.72
N LEU A 308 6.69 3.74 -1.26
CA LEU A 308 5.56 2.83 -1.28
C LEU A 308 4.37 3.32 -0.42
N THR A 309 4.67 3.94 0.73
CA THR A 309 3.63 4.54 1.58
C THR A 309 2.99 5.75 0.91
N ALA A 310 3.79 6.57 0.22
CA ALA A 310 3.27 7.68 -0.58
C ALA A 310 2.41 7.18 -1.76
N ASP A 311 2.80 6.08 -2.42
CA ASP A 311 2.00 5.41 -3.44
C ASP A 311 0.66 4.91 -2.89
N GLN A 312 0.66 4.27 -1.72
CA GLN A 312 -0.57 3.83 -1.05
C GLN A 312 -1.53 5.00 -0.83
N GLN A 313 -1.03 6.13 -0.30
CA GLN A 313 -1.84 7.33 -0.09
C GLN A 313 -2.38 7.92 -1.40
N ARG A 314 -1.58 7.94 -2.47
CA ARG A 314 -2.01 8.41 -3.80
C ARG A 314 -3.08 7.50 -4.42
N ILE A 315 -2.93 6.18 -4.24
CA ILE A 315 -3.90 5.19 -4.73
C ILE A 315 -5.21 5.33 -3.96
N GLU A 316 -5.17 5.45 -2.62
CA GLU A 316 -6.37 5.66 -1.80
C GLU A 316 -7.08 6.97 -2.16
N ALA A 317 -6.34 8.08 -2.32
CA ALA A 317 -6.91 9.37 -2.71
C ALA A 317 -7.58 9.33 -4.09
N SER A 318 -6.94 8.69 -5.08
CA SER A 318 -7.48 8.57 -6.44
C SER A 318 -8.67 7.59 -6.51
N ALA A 319 -8.65 6.52 -5.74
CA ALA A 319 -9.77 5.59 -5.60
C ALA A 319 -10.99 6.30 -4.96
N ASN A 320 -10.79 7.04 -3.88
CA ASN A 320 -11.86 7.79 -3.22
C ASN A 320 -12.47 8.87 -4.14
N ALA A 321 -11.64 9.58 -4.90
CA ALA A 321 -12.13 10.53 -5.90
C ALA A 321 -12.97 9.83 -6.98
N THR A 322 -12.49 8.69 -7.49
CA THR A 322 -13.21 7.88 -8.49
C THR A 322 -14.55 7.36 -7.95
N ILE A 323 -14.59 6.92 -6.70
CA ILE A 323 -15.81 6.48 -6.02
C ILE A 323 -16.82 7.62 -5.95
N LEU A 324 -16.41 8.81 -5.47
CA LEU A 324 -17.30 9.96 -5.34
C LEU A 324 -17.83 10.46 -6.70
N ASP A 325 -17.00 10.48 -7.73
CA ASP A 325 -17.42 10.88 -9.07
C ASP A 325 -18.40 9.87 -9.68
N THR A 326 -18.12 8.58 -9.50
CA THR A 326 -19.03 7.51 -9.94
C THR A 326 -20.36 7.58 -9.20
N GLU A 327 -20.34 7.80 -7.88
CA GLU A 327 -21.53 7.93 -7.05
C GLU A 327 -22.38 9.13 -7.47
N ARG A 328 -21.77 10.31 -7.66
CA ARG A 328 -22.46 11.52 -8.15
C ARG A 328 -23.10 11.30 -9.52
N LEU A 329 -22.37 10.69 -10.45
CA LEU A 329 -22.90 10.38 -11.79
C LEU A 329 -24.05 9.38 -11.73
N MET A 330 -23.92 8.31 -10.93
CA MET A 330 -25.01 7.34 -10.73
C MET A 330 -26.24 8.00 -10.11
N MET A 331 -26.07 8.86 -9.09
CA MET A 331 -27.18 9.62 -8.51
C MET A 331 -27.86 10.53 -9.53
N MET A 332 -27.09 11.25 -10.36
CA MET A 332 -27.65 12.10 -11.42
C MET A 332 -28.40 11.28 -12.48
N LEU A 333 -27.85 10.14 -12.91
CA LEU A 333 -28.52 9.25 -13.87
C LEU A 333 -29.78 8.61 -13.28
N ALA A 334 -29.76 8.24 -11.99
CA ALA A 334 -30.92 7.69 -11.30
C ALA A 334 -32.04 8.73 -11.16
N LEU A 335 -31.72 9.94 -10.67
CA LEU A 335 -32.69 11.03 -10.53
C LEU A 335 -33.20 11.50 -11.90
N GLY A 336 -32.31 11.64 -12.89
CA GLY A 336 -32.67 12.00 -14.26
C GLY A 336 -33.54 10.94 -14.93
N GLY A 337 -33.20 9.67 -14.77
CA GLY A 337 -34.00 8.55 -15.26
C GLY A 337 -35.38 8.48 -14.61
N LEU A 338 -35.47 8.72 -13.31
CA LEU A 338 -36.74 8.80 -12.59
C LEU A 338 -37.59 9.97 -13.10
N ALA A 339 -36.99 11.15 -13.29
CA ALA A 339 -37.68 12.32 -13.83
C ALA A 339 -38.19 12.08 -15.26
N ILE A 340 -37.35 11.54 -16.14
CA ILE A 340 -37.74 11.19 -17.52
C ILE A 340 -38.83 10.13 -17.52
N GLY A 341 -38.71 9.09 -16.68
CA GLY A 341 -39.73 8.06 -16.50
C GLY A 341 -41.07 8.63 -16.04
N ALA A 342 -41.07 9.56 -15.08
CA ALA A 342 -42.27 10.24 -14.62
C ALA A 342 -42.92 11.08 -15.73
N VAL A 343 -42.13 11.83 -16.51
CA VAL A 343 -42.63 12.61 -17.65
C VAL A 343 -43.25 11.69 -18.71
N LEU A 344 -42.58 10.61 -19.09
CA LEU A 344 -43.08 9.64 -20.05
C LEU A 344 -44.36 8.95 -19.55
N ALA A 345 -44.41 8.57 -18.27
CA ALA A 345 -45.60 7.98 -17.65
C ALA A 345 -46.81 8.93 -17.71
N LEU A 346 -46.61 10.22 -17.38
CA LEU A 346 -47.65 11.24 -17.49
C LEU A 346 -48.08 11.48 -18.95
N MET A 347 -47.13 11.52 -19.88
CA MET A 347 -47.41 11.68 -21.31
C MET A 347 -48.20 10.51 -21.90
N LEU A 348 -47.83 9.27 -21.57
CA LEU A 348 -48.53 8.07 -22.02
C LEU A 348 -49.91 7.95 -21.35
N GLY A 349 -50.01 8.21 -20.03
CA GLY A 349 -51.27 8.17 -19.29
C GLY A 349 -52.30 9.18 -19.81
N ASN A 350 -51.87 10.41 -20.09
CA ASN A 350 -52.73 11.46 -20.65
C ASN A 350 -52.97 11.32 -22.16
N GLY A 351 -51.96 10.86 -22.92
CA GLY A 351 -52.00 10.82 -24.37
C GLY A 351 -52.65 9.57 -24.96
N ILE A 352 -52.73 8.48 -24.20
CA ILE A 352 -53.26 7.19 -24.63
C ILE A 352 -54.33 6.70 -23.67
N SER A 353 -53.98 6.45 -22.40
CA SER A 353 -54.86 5.74 -21.47
C SER A 353 -56.17 6.49 -21.26
N ARG A 354 -56.10 7.82 -21.06
CA ARG A 354 -57.30 8.67 -20.91
C ARG A 354 -58.20 8.67 -22.16
N PRO A 355 -57.71 8.99 -23.38
CA PRO A 355 -58.54 8.92 -24.59
C PRO A 355 -59.12 7.53 -24.87
N MET A 356 -58.37 6.45 -24.61
CA MET A 356 -58.89 5.09 -24.77
C MET A 356 -60.04 4.80 -23.81
N ILE A 357 -59.90 5.15 -22.53
CA ILE A 357 -60.98 4.98 -21.55
C ILE A 357 -62.23 5.79 -21.95
N ALA A 358 -62.03 7.03 -22.43
CA ALA A 358 -63.12 7.88 -22.92
C ALA A 358 -63.81 7.28 -24.16
N MET A 359 -63.04 6.74 -25.11
CA MET A 359 -63.57 6.07 -26.31
C MET A 359 -64.36 4.81 -25.95
N CYS A 360 -63.86 3.98 -25.03
CA CYS A 360 -64.60 2.82 -24.53
C CYS A 360 -65.91 3.22 -23.85
N LYS A 361 -65.94 4.34 -23.13
CA LYS A 361 -67.17 4.88 -22.53
C LYS A 361 -68.16 5.32 -23.61
N ALA A 362 -67.72 6.08 -24.61
CA ALA A 362 -68.56 6.55 -25.71
C ALA A 362 -69.14 5.40 -26.54
N MET A 363 -68.34 4.36 -26.84
CA MET A 363 -68.83 3.14 -27.50
C MET A 363 -69.91 2.42 -26.69
N ARG A 364 -69.76 2.33 -25.36
CA ARG A 364 -70.78 1.71 -24.49
C ARG A 364 -72.08 2.51 -24.52
N GLU A 365 -72.00 3.83 -24.53
CA GLU A 365 -73.18 4.69 -24.63
C GLU A 365 -73.89 4.54 -25.99
N LEU A 366 -73.15 4.49 -27.11
CA LEU A 366 -73.72 4.14 -28.41
C LEU A 366 -74.40 2.78 -28.42
N ALA A 367 -73.76 1.76 -27.82
CA ALA A 367 -74.31 0.41 -27.75
C ALA A 367 -75.59 0.35 -26.89
N SER A 368 -75.76 1.26 -25.93
CA SER A 368 -76.99 1.43 -25.15
C SER A 368 -78.10 2.21 -25.88
N GLY A 369 -77.89 2.61 -27.14
CA GLY A 369 -78.87 3.32 -27.97
C GLY A 369 -78.81 4.84 -27.89
N ASN A 370 -77.79 5.41 -27.23
CA ASN A 370 -77.60 6.86 -27.20
C ASN A 370 -76.74 7.31 -28.41
N PHE A 371 -77.39 7.78 -29.47
CA PHE A 371 -76.73 8.27 -30.67
C PHE A 371 -76.35 9.76 -30.62
N ASP A 372 -76.64 10.49 -29.53
CA ASP A 372 -76.24 11.90 -29.39
C ASP A 372 -74.81 12.08 -28.85
N VAL A 373 -74.11 10.98 -28.53
CA VAL A 373 -72.76 11.02 -27.97
C VAL A 373 -71.76 11.54 -29.00
N VAL A 374 -70.95 12.52 -28.60
CA VAL A 374 -69.81 13.02 -29.39
C VAL A 374 -68.60 12.14 -29.12
N LEU A 375 -68.06 11.51 -30.17
CA LEU A 375 -66.93 10.60 -30.04
C LEU A 375 -65.64 11.37 -29.65
N PRO A 376 -65.03 11.04 -28.49
CA PRO A 376 -63.85 11.74 -28.02
C PRO A 376 -62.65 11.47 -28.93
N GLY A 377 -62.06 12.53 -29.49
CA GLY A 377 -60.87 12.40 -30.35
C GLY A 377 -61.14 12.39 -31.85
N LEU A 378 -62.38 12.64 -32.28
CA LEU A 378 -62.70 12.90 -33.69
C LEU A 378 -61.86 14.08 -34.24
N GLY A 379 -61.27 13.92 -35.42
CA GLY A 379 -60.38 14.92 -36.04
C GLY A 379 -58.91 14.87 -35.60
N ARG A 380 -58.53 13.94 -34.72
CA ARG A 380 -57.10 13.66 -34.44
C ARG A 380 -56.42 12.99 -35.63
N LYS A 381 -55.10 13.20 -35.75
CA LYS A 381 -54.26 12.63 -36.81
C LYS A 381 -53.44 11.40 -36.38
N ASP A 382 -53.85 10.73 -35.30
CA ASP A 382 -53.23 9.51 -34.77
C ASP A 382 -54.25 8.35 -34.76
N GLU A 383 -53.84 7.15 -34.32
CA GLU A 383 -54.67 5.95 -34.37
C GLU A 383 -55.97 6.09 -33.57
N ILE A 384 -55.99 6.92 -32.52
CA ILE A 384 -57.22 7.23 -31.77
C ILE A 384 -58.20 8.03 -32.64
N GLY A 385 -57.71 8.92 -33.49
CA GLY A 385 -58.52 9.65 -34.47
C GLY A 385 -59.03 8.77 -35.60
N GLU A 386 -58.20 7.86 -36.11
CA GLU A 386 -58.61 6.85 -37.09
C GLU A 386 -59.74 5.97 -36.53
N MET A 387 -59.60 5.50 -35.28
CA MET A 387 -60.66 4.77 -34.59
C MET A 387 -61.92 5.61 -34.37
N ALA A 388 -61.79 6.86 -33.91
CA ALA A 388 -62.93 7.76 -33.72
C ALA A 388 -63.70 7.98 -35.02
N GLY A 389 -63.00 8.17 -36.15
CA GLY A 389 -63.60 8.34 -37.47
C GLY A 389 -64.37 7.11 -37.94
N ALA A 390 -63.80 5.91 -37.78
CA ALA A 390 -64.49 4.67 -38.15
C ALA A 390 -65.76 4.42 -37.31
N VAL A 391 -65.73 4.77 -36.02
CA VAL A 391 -66.89 4.65 -35.13
C VAL A 391 -67.95 5.71 -35.45
N GLU A 392 -67.54 6.91 -35.88
CA GLU A 392 -68.47 7.94 -36.34
C GLU A 392 -69.20 7.49 -37.61
N GLU A 393 -68.50 6.86 -38.55
CA GLU A 393 -69.13 6.29 -39.74
C GLU A 393 -70.14 5.20 -39.36
N PHE A 394 -69.79 4.32 -38.42
CA PHE A 394 -70.71 3.31 -37.90
C PHE A 394 -71.92 3.93 -37.20
N LYS A 395 -71.73 5.01 -36.43
CA LYS A 395 -72.80 5.78 -35.79
C LYS A 395 -73.76 6.34 -36.82
N VAL A 396 -73.25 7.00 -37.86
CA VAL A 396 -74.05 7.58 -38.95
C VAL A 396 -74.83 6.48 -39.67
N GLN A 397 -74.21 5.33 -39.95
CA GLN A 397 -74.89 4.18 -40.55
C GLN A 397 -75.96 3.57 -39.63
N ALA A 398 -75.70 3.48 -38.32
CA ALA A 398 -76.65 2.97 -37.34
C ALA A 398 -77.86 3.89 -37.17
N VAL A 399 -77.67 5.21 -37.13
CA VAL A 399 -78.76 6.20 -37.11
C VAL A 399 -79.57 6.12 -38.41
N ALA A 400 -78.91 6.13 -39.57
CA ALA A 400 -79.60 6.00 -40.85
C ALA A 400 -80.38 4.68 -40.97
N LYS A 401 -79.88 3.60 -40.37
CA LYS A 401 -80.60 2.33 -40.29
C LYS A 401 -81.79 2.40 -39.33
N ALA A 402 -81.62 2.98 -38.14
CA ALA A 402 -82.70 3.16 -37.18
C ALA A 402 -83.83 4.05 -37.73
N GLU A 403 -83.50 5.12 -38.46
CA GLU A 403 -84.47 5.97 -39.15
C GLU A 403 -85.19 5.23 -40.28
N ARG A 404 -84.47 4.39 -41.05
CA ARG A 404 -85.09 3.52 -42.07
C ARG A 404 -86.00 2.46 -41.46
N ASP A 405 -85.59 1.82 -40.38
CA ASP A 405 -86.38 0.80 -39.68
C ASP A 405 -87.61 1.44 -39.00
N ALA A 406 -87.49 2.68 -38.49
CA ALA A 406 -88.61 3.46 -37.98
C ALA A 406 -89.59 3.89 -39.09
N ALA A 407 -89.09 4.37 -40.23
CA ALA A 407 -89.91 4.70 -41.40
C ALA A 407 -90.60 3.46 -41.99
N ALA A 408 -89.90 2.31 -42.06
CA ALA A 408 -90.47 1.05 -42.48
C ALA A 408 -91.54 0.54 -41.49
N SER A 409 -91.30 0.70 -40.18
CA SER A 409 -92.29 0.38 -39.14
C SER A 409 -93.50 1.32 -39.18
N GLU A 410 -93.34 2.61 -39.52
CA GLU A 410 -94.46 3.53 -39.75
C GLU A 410 -95.27 3.16 -41.00
N VAL A 411 -94.62 2.75 -42.09
CA VAL A 411 -95.29 2.27 -43.30
C VAL A 411 -96.04 0.97 -43.00
N GLN A 412 -95.41 0.01 -42.32
CA GLN A 412 -96.05 -1.24 -41.92
C GLN A 412 -97.20 -1.01 -40.92
N ASN A 413 -97.06 -0.07 -39.98
CA ASN A 413 -98.14 0.32 -39.07
C ASN A 413 -99.29 1.03 -39.81
N ARG A 414 -98.99 1.83 -40.85
CA ARG A 414 -100.02 2.45 -41.72
C ARG A 414 -100.73 1.41 -42.57
N GLU A 415 -100.03 0.40 -43.08
CA GLU A 415 -100.61 -0.75 -43.80
C GLU A 415 -101.44 -1.65 -42.87
N GLN A 416 -100.99 -1.89 -41.63
CA GLN A 416 -101.76 -2.59 -40.61
C GLN A 416 -102.97 -1.78 -40.10
N ALA A 417 -102.90 -0.45 -40.11
CA ALA A 417 -104.03 0.42 -39.79
C ALA A 417 -105.02 0.50 -40.97
N ALA A 418 -104.54 0.45 -42.22
CA ALA A 418 -105.36 0.40 -43.42
C ALA A 418 -106.08 -0.95 -43.58
N SER A 419 -105.42 -2.08 -43.30
CA SER A 419 -106.06 -3.40 -43.24
C SER A 419 -107.08 -3.50 -42.11
N ARG A 420 -106.78 -2.98 -40.91
CA ARG A 420 -107.79 -2.86 -39.82
C ARG A 420 -108.97 -1.96 -40.18
N ARG A 421 -108.78 -0.93 -41.00
CA ARG A 421 -109.89 -0.09 -41.52
C ARG A 421 -110.69 -0.77 -42.63
N ALA A 422 -110.07 -1.65 -43.42
CA ALA A 422 -110.75 -2.42 -44.46
C ALA A 422 -111.58 -3.58 -43.88
N GLU A 423 -111.18 -4.15 -42.73
CA GLU A 423 -111.91 -5.23 -42.06
C GLU A 423 -113.17 -4.73 -41.29
N LEU A 424 -113.25 -3.43 -41.00
CA LEU A 424 -114.41 -2.79 -40.32
C LEU A 424 -115.49 -2.25 -41.30
N ILE A 425 -115.33 -2.44 -42.61
CA ILE A 425 -116.29 -1.99 -43.66
C ILE A 425 -116.95 -3.20 -44.36
N ARG A 426 -116.94 -4.39 -43.74
CA ARG A 426 -117.70 -5.56 -44.16
C ARG A 426 -118.59 -6.02 -43.02
#